data_AF-A0A225W2V4-F1
#
_entry.id   AF-A0A225W2V4-F1
#
_cell.length_a   1.000
_cell.length_b   1.000
_cell.length_c   1.000
_cell.angle_alpha   90.00
_cell.angle_beta   90.00
_cell.angle_gamma   90.00
#
_symmetry.space_group_name_H-M   'P 1'
#
loop_
_entity.id
_entity.type
_entity.pdbx_description
1 polymer ?
#
loop_
_entity_poly.entity_id
_entity_poly.type
_entity_poly.pdbx_seq_one_letter_code
_entity_poly.pdbx_strand_id
1 'polypeptide(L)'
;MLYNVWPRGAWYPGIEARSANIADPQLNRREPADLIEALAECDTADPWRTHYRLHHAGHPARRIARLAGKFSNMADLNPNAPPLAPQP
;
A
#
# COMPACT_ATOMS: atom_id res chain seq x y z
N MET A 1 -8.22 -11.02 23.97
CA MET A 1 -6.86 -10.62 23.54
C MET A 1 -6.14 -11.87 23.04
N LEU A 2 -6.16 -12.12 21.73
CA LEU A 2 -5.47 -13.26 21.13
C LEU A 2 -4.21 -12.77 20.42
N TYR A 3 -3.11 -12.71 21.16
CA TYR A 3 -1.78 -12.54 20.58
C TYR A 3 -1.30 -13.91 20.08
N ASN A 4 -1.72 -14.31 18.88
CA ASN A 4 -1.29 -15.57 18.29
C ASN A 4 0.10 -15.41 17.67
N VAL A 5 1.10 -15.99 18.36
CA VAL A 5 2.25 -16.75 17.85
C VAL A 5 2.78 -16.34 16.46
N TRP A 6 3.29 -15.12 16.34
CA TRP A 6 4.25 -14.79 15.28
C TRP A 6 5.41 -14.02 15.90
N PRO A 7 6.66 -14.30 15.51
CA PRO A 7 7.77 -13.44 15.89
C PRO A 7 7.46 -12.02 15.44
N ARG A 8 7.65 -11.05 16.34
CA ARG A 8 7.46 -9.64 16.04
C ARG A 8 8.28 -9.30 14.78
N GLY A 9 7.60 -8.97 13.68
CA GLY A 9 8.22 -8.60 12.40
C GLY A 9 8.04 -9.58 11.24
N ALA A 10 7.44 -10.77 11.44
CA ALA A 10 7.09 -11.66 10.32
C ALA A 10 5.80 -11.21 9.63
N TRP A 11 5.87 -10.96 8.31
CA TRP A 11 4.70 -10.72 7.46
C TRP A 11 4.33 -12.02 6.72
N TYR A 12 3.05 -12.37 6.72
CA TYR A 12 2.50 -13.56 6.04
C TYR A 12 1.39 -13.13 5.06
N PRO A 13 1.45 -13.54 3.78
CA PRO A 13 0.35 -13.36 2.83
C PRO A 13 -0.94 -14.00 3.37
N GLY A 14 -2.08 -13.29 3.39
CA GLY A 14 -3.34 -13.86 3.89
C GLY A 14 -3.59 -13.67 5.39
N ILE A 15 -2.74 -12.91 6.08
CA ILE A 15 -2.89 -12.70 7.53
C ILE A 15 -4.21 -12.01 7.90
N GLU A 16 -4.75 -11.15 7.03
CA GLU A 16 -6.01 -10.44 7.26
C GLU A 16 -7.22 -11.38 7.12
N ALA A 17 -7.30 -12.18 6.05
CA ALA A 17 -8.34 -13.21 5.86
C ALA A 17 -8.30 -14.23 6.99
N ARG A 18 -7.10 -14.70 7.35
CA ARG A 18 -6.94 -15.65 8.47
C ARG A 18 -7.38 -15.02 9.79
N SER A 19 -6.99 -13.78 10.08
CA SER A 19 -7.41 -13.10 11.31
C SER A 19 -8.92 -12.89 11.35
N ALA A 20 -9.53 -12.53 10.21
CA ALA A 20 -10.97 -12.40 10.07
C ALA A 20 -11.71 -13.73 10.28
N ASN A 21 -11.21 -14.82 9.71
CA ASN A 21 -11.80 -16.16 9.89
C ASN A 21 -11.64 -16.69 11.32
N ILE A 22 -10.55 -16.33 12.02
CA ILE A 22 -10.37 -16.66 13.45
C ILE A 22 -11.38 -15.88 14.31
N ALA A 23 -11.62 -14.61 13.98
CA ALA A 23 -12.58 -13.77 14.69
C ALA A 23 -14.04 -14.17 14.40
N ASP A 24 -14.34 -14.55 13.15
CA ASP A 24 -15.64 -15.02 12.69
C ASP A 24 -15.46 -16.14 11.64
N PRO A 25 -15.57 -17.43 12.05
CA PRO A 25 -15.44 -18.56 11.15
C PRO A 25 -16.47 -18.62 10.02
N GLN A 26 -17.61 -17.92 10.15
CA GLN A 26 -18.63 -17.91 9.10
C GLN A 26 -18.25 -17.04 7.90
N LEU A 27 -17.32 -16.09 8.07
CA LEU A 27 -16.81 -15.28 6.96
C LEU A 27 -16.14 -16.13 5.89
N ASN A 28 -15.51 -17.24 6.27
CA ASN A 28 -14.85 -18.21 5.40
C ASN A 28 -14.06 -17.56 4.24
N ARG A 29 -13.31 -16.50 4.55
CA ARG A 29 -12.51 -15.78 3.56
C ARG A 29 -11.42 -16.71 3.05
N ARG A 30 -11.33 -16.81 1.73
CA ARG A 30 -10.28 -17.59 1.07
C ARG A 30 -8.92 -16.97 1.36
N GLU A 31 -7.90 -17.78 1.63
CA GLU A 31 -6.51 -17.31 1.64
C GLU A 31 -6.10 -16.85 0.21
N PRO A 32 -5.29 -15.78 0.08
CA PRO A 32 -4.85 -15.29 -1.21
C PRO A 32 -4.00 -16.32 -1.96
N ALA A 33 -4.19 -16.40 -3.27
CA ALA A 33 -3.50 -17.36 -4.15
C ALA A 33 -2.03 -16.97 -4.38
N ASP A 34 -1.77 -15.67 -4.39
CA ASP A 34 -0.50 -15.09 -4.79
C ASP A 34 -0.23 -13.77 -4.05
N LEU A 35 0.95 -13.21 -4.33
CA LEU A 35 1.40 -11.97 -3.70
C LEU A 35 0.54 -10.76 -4.07
N ILE A 36 -0.07 -10.75 -5.26
CA ILE A 36 -0.90 -9.63 -5.73
C ILE A 36 -2.21 -9.62 -4.95
N GLU A 37 -2.86 -10.76 -4.81
CA GLU A 37 -4.08 -10.90 -3.99
C GLU A 37 -3.80 -10.56 -2.52
N ALA A 38 -2.66 -11.02 -1.97
CA ALA A 38 -2.29 -10.71 -0.60
C ALA A 38 -2.00 -9.21 -0.37
N LEU A 39 -1.44 -8.52 -1.37
CA LEU A 39 -1.23 -7.08 -1.30
C LEU A 39 -2.56 -6.32 -1.38
N ALA A 40 -3.45 -6.73 -2.29
CA ALA A 40 -4.78 -6.13 -2.43
C ALA A 40 -5.62 -6.28 -1.15
N GLU A 41 -5.51 -7.44 -0.49
CA GLU A 41 -6.10 -7.68 0.81
C GLU A 41 -5.55 -6.74 1.89
N CYS A 42 -4.22 -6.61 1.99
CA CYS A 42 -3.58 -5.70 2.95
C CYS A 42 -4.00 -4.24 2.74
N ASP A 43 -4.12 -3.82 1.49
CA ASP A 43 -4.56 -2.48 1.10
C ASP A 43 -6.04 -2.25 1.43
N THR A 44 -6.87 -3.30 1.36
CA THR A 44 -8.28 -3.25 1.74
C THR A 44 -8.45 -3.21 3.26
N ALA A 45 -7.67 -3.99 3.99
CA ALA A 45 -7.72 -4.07 5.46
C ALA A 45 -7.28 -2.77 6.13
N ASP A 46 -6.28 -2.08 5.56
CA ASP A 46 -5.83 -0.78 6.03
C ASP A 46 -5.61 0.18 4.86
N PRO A 47 -6.62 1.01 4.53
CA PRO A 47 -6.53 2.00 3.45
C PRO A 47 -5.38 2.99 3.62
N TRP A 48 -4.87 3.19 4.84
CA TRP A 48 -3.73 4.07 5.08
C TRP A 48 -2.45 3.56 4.41
N ARG A 49 -2.29 2.23 4.28
CA ARG A 49 -1.14 1.61 3.61
C ARG A 49 -0.98 2.04 2.16
N THR A 50 -2.09 2.35 1.49
CA THR A 50 -2.11 2.77 0.08
C THR A 50 -2.48 4.24 -0.12
N HIS A 51 -2.76 4.98 0.96
CA HIS A 51 -3.14 6.39 0.94
C HIS A 51 -2.23 7.25 0.05
N TYR A 52 -0.92 7.25 0.30
CA TYR A 52 0.03 8.04 -0.48
C TYR A 52 0.49 7.39 -1.79
N ARG A 53 0.24 6.09 -2.00
CA ARG A 53 0.46 5.46 -3.31
C ARG A 53 -0.54 6.00 -4.34
N LEU A 54 -1.80 6.13 -3.93
CA LEU A 54 -2.85 6.72 -4.76
C LEU A 54 -2.75 8.25 -4.81
N HIS A 55 -2.43 8.89 -3.68
CA HIS A 55 -2.38 10.36 -3.54
C HIS A 55 -0.94 10.87 -3.37
N HIS A 56 -0.07 10.52 -4.32
CA HIS A 56 1.35 10.85 -4.26
C HIS A 56 1.62 12.36 -4.09
N ALA A 57 0.78 13.23 -4.64
CA ALA A 57 0.91 14.69 -4.52
C ALA A 57 0.81 15.19 -3.06
N GLY A 58 0.03 14.50 -2.22
CA GLY A 58 -0.12 14.81 -0.80
C GLY A 58 1.00 14.27 0.10
N HIS A 59 1.98 13.54 -0.47
CA HIS A 59 3.01 12.87 0.35
C HIS A 59 3.88 13.88 1.10
N PRO A 60 3.97 13.82 2.46
CA PRO A 60 4.62 14.85 3.26
C PRO A 60 6.10 15.02 2.93
N ALA A 61 6.78 13.95 2.51
CA ALA A 61 8.18 14.04 2.11
C ALA A 61 8.43 14.88 0.84
N ARG A 62 7.40 15.19 0.02
CA ARG A 62 7.52 16.16 -1.08
C ARG A 62 7.73 17.60 -0.58
N ARG A 63 7.36 17.90 0.66
CA ARG A 63 7.58 19.21 1.29
C ARG A 63 9.00 19.36 1.85
N ILE A 64 9.81 18.30 1.82
CA ILE A 64 11.18 18.31 2.32
C ILE A 64 12.11 18.68 1.17
N ALA A 65 12.69 19.89 1.21
CA ALA A 65 13.49 20.45 0.12
C ALA A 65 14.63 19.52 -0.36
N ARG A 66 15.36 18.88 0.57
CA ARG A 66 16.44 17.93 0.22
C ARG A 66 15.96 16.65 -0.48
N LEU A 67 14.66 16.35 -0.43
CA LEU A 67 14.06 15.20 -1.10
C LEU A 67 13.32 15.60 -2.38
N ALA A 68 13.36 16.88 -2.77
CA ALA A 68 12.84 17.33 -4.05
C ALA A 68 13.47 16.51 -5.20
N GLY A 69 12.64 16.02 -6.12
CA GLY A 69 13.06 15.19 -7.25
C GLY A 69 13.33 13.71 -6.95
N LYS A 70 13.34 13.27 -5.67
CA LYS A 70 13.44 11.83 -5.34
C LYS A 70 12.11 11.10 -5.43
N PHE A 71 11.01 11.81 -5.23
CA PHE A 71 9.66 11.31 -5.46
C PHE A 71 9.27 11.64 -6.88
N SER A 72 9.67 10.78 -7.82
CA SER A 72 9.31 10.94 -9.24
C SER A 72 7.80 11.07 -9.38
N ASN A 73 7.34 12.06 -10.14
CA ASN A 73 5.96 12.08 -10.61
C ASN A 73 5.83 10.90 -11.59
N MET A 74 4.91 9.96 -11.34
CA MET A 74 4.59 8.96 -12.36
C MET A 74 4.05 9.59 -13.66
N ALA A 75 3.64 10.86 -13.62
CA ALA A 75 3.32 11.66 -14.79
C ALA A 75 4.54 11.87 -15.73
N ASP A 76 5.76 11.92 -15.20
CA ASP A 76 6.99 12.12 -15.98
C ASP A 76 7.42 10.83 -16.71
N LEU A 77 6.85 9.68 -16.33
CA LEU A 77 7.05 8.39 -17.00
C LEU A 77 5.99 8.11 -18.07
N ASN A 78 5.03 9.01 -18.28
CA ASN A 78 4.12 8.92 -19.41
C ASN A 78 4.84 9.47 -20.66
N PRO A 79 5.25 8.62 -21.63
CA PRO A 79 5.92 9.08 -22.85
C PRO A 79 5.01 9.96 -23.73
N ASN A 80 3.70 10.02 -23.43
CA ASN A 80 2.72 10.86 -24.13
C ASN A 80 2.36 12.14 -23.35
N ALA A 81 3.01 12.43 -22.21
CA ALA A 81 2.73 13.67 -21.47
C ALA A 81 3.31 14.88 -22.22
N PRO A 82 2.55 15.99 -22.37
CA PRO A 82 3.07 17.20 -22.99
C PRO A 82 4.23 17.77 -22.14
N PRO A 83 5.25 18.39 -22.78
CA PRO A 83 6.40 18.94 -22.05
C PRO A 83 5.94 19.95 -21.00
N LEU A 84 6.47 19.82 -19.78
CA LEU A 84 6.22 20.81 -18.73
C LEU A 84 6.75 22.18 -19.20
N ALA A 85 5.88 23.19 -19.13
CA ALA A 85 6.24 24.55 -19.49
C ALA A 85 7.41 25.05 -18.61
N PRO A 86 8.35 25.82 -19.17
CA PRO A 86 9.44 26.40 -18.40
C PRO A 86 8.87 27.29 -17.29
N GLN A 87 9.25 26.99 -16.05
CA GLN A 87 8.89 27.81 -14.89
C GLN A 87 9.84 29.02 -14.83
N PRO A 88 9.33 30.20 -14.42
CA PRO A 88 10.11 31.44 -14.35
C PRO A 88 11.23 31.41 -13.31
#